data_AF-A0A3C1WW11-F1
#
_entry.id   AF-A0A3C1WW11-F1
#
_cell.length_a   1.000
_cell.length_b   1.000
_cell.length_c   1.000
_cell.angle_alpha   90.00
_cell.angle_beta   90.00
_cell.angle_gamma   90.00
#
_symmetry.space_group_name_H-M   'P 1'
#
loop_
_entity.id
_entity.type
_entity.pdbx_description
1 polymer ?
#
loop_
_entity_poly.entity_id
_entity_poly.type
_entity_poly.pdbx_seq_one_letter_code
_entity_poly.pdbx_strand_id
1 'polypeptide(L)'
;MSKIFIEEAKKYEREGDLSKAISLLKKVLQLEPENYIIHLELGNLCTSNNQFEEAAGYFRRCLYQFKDNLDIKNALCFSLSSLGNEYYLDSKFQLSEACFEETILYEKYNWVYYYNLANTQDKLNKISKAYENYQKAIRLNSNDADLWNNNGNAERKLGYLDKAVISYQNALKIKPDLFHALAHLTHQKQHMCNWDHIDQYFQKICSIVNENPEALISPFGFIANPLSSPQDQLLCANHWVQNHFKKLPISKDEREKKDKIRIGYLSSDFKLHPLYFLIRDVIKYHSRDKYEIYGYDASPKESTQERKLIISLFDYHRDILSVDDEKAAALIEQDKIDILI
;
A
#
# COMPACT_ATOMS: atom_id res chain seq x y z
N MET A 1 -2.35 47.42 6.65
CA MET A 1 -2.20 46.17 7.43
C MET A 1 -1.70 45.03 6.55
N SER A 2 -2.33 44.70 5.42
CA SER A 2 -1.90 43.62 4.52
C SER A 2 -0.42 43.70 4.08
N LYS A 3 0.05 44.89 3.68
CA LYS A 3 1.47 45.09 3.29
C LYS A 3 2.47 44.71 4.38
N ILE A 4 2.17 45.04 5.64
CA ILE A 4 3.03 44.72 6.79
C ILE A 4 3.11 43.20 6.97
N PHE A 5 1.97 42.50 6.91
CA PHE A 5 1.94 41.05 7.01
C PHE A 5 2.67 40.35 5.85
N ILE A 6 2.60 40.89 4.63
CA ILE A 6 3.35 40.35 3.48
C ILE A 6 4.86 40.52 3.68
N GLU A 7 5.32 41.70 4.12
CA GLU A 7 6.74 41.96 4.38
C GLU A 7 7.28 41.08 5.51
N GLU A 8 6.52 40.92 6.60
CA GLU A 8 6.86 40.01 7.69
C GLU A 8 6.87 38.55 7.24
N ALA A 9 5.90 38.12 6.41
CA ALA A 9 5.87 36.77 5.88
C ALA A 9 7.12 36.45 5.05
N LYS A 10 7.53 37.37 4.16
CA LYS A 10 8.75 37.23 3.35
C LYS A 10 10.02 37.20 4.19
N LYS A 11 10.03 37.87 5.34
CA LYS A 11 11.14 37.78 6.29
C LYS A 11 11.22 36.37 6.89
N TYR A 12 10.10 35.85 7.40
CA TYR A 12 10.07 34.49 7.96
C TYR A 12 10.38 33.40 6.92
N GLU A 13 9.94 33.58 5.67
CA GLU A 13 10.29 32.69 4.57
C GLU A 13 11.81 32.64 4.35
N ARG A 14 12.49 33.80 4.30
CA ARG A 14 13.97 33.86 4.19
C ARG A 14 14.69 33.26 5.38
N GLU A 15 14.09 33.33 6.56
CA GLU A 15 14.59 32.72 7.80
C GLU A 15 14.30 31.21 7.87
N GLY A 16 13.52 30.66 6.92
CA GLY A 16 13.14 29.25 6.87
C GLY A 16 11.93 28.89 7.76
N ASP A 17 11.31 29.85 8.45
CA ASP A 17 10.12 29.63 9.26
C ASP A 17 8.85 29.70 8.39
N LEU A 18 8.68 28.67 7.55
CA LEU A 18 7.57 28.58 6.60
C LEU A 18 6.20 28.59 7.31
N SER A 19 6.11 27.99 8.50
CA SER A 19 4.85 27.93 9.27
C SER A 19 4.36 29.31 9.68
N LYS A 20 5.27 30.19 10.15
CA LYS A 20 4.89 31.59 10.46
C LYS A 20 4.58 32.39 9.20
N ALA A 21 5.35 32.22 8.12
CA ALA A 21 5.08 32.89 6.85
C ALA A 21 3.66 32.56 6.34
N ILE A 22 3.29 31.27 6.34
CA ILE A 22 1.95 30.79 5.96
C ILE A 22 0.86 31.40 6.86
N SER A 23 1.08 31.43 8.18
CA SER A 23 0.12 32.01 9.12
C SER A 23 -0.16 33.49 8.84
N LEU A 24 0.87 34.27 8.53
CA LEU A 24 0.74 35.69 8.21
C LEU A 24 0.02 35.90 6.87
N LEU A 25 0.37 35.15 5.84
CA LEU A 25 -0.32 35.24 4.54
C LEU A 25 -1.79 34.77 4.61
N LYS A 26 -2.11 33.81 5.48
CA LYS A 26 -3.52 33.45 5.77
C LYS A 26 -4.31 34.63 6.34
N LYS A 27 -3.70 35.47 7.20
CA LYS A 27 -4.33 36.71 7.68
C LYS A 27 -4.51 37.74 6.57
N VAL A 28 -3.59 37.81 5.62
CA VAL A 28 -3.75 38.66 4.42
C VAL A 28 -4.98 38.23 3.63
N LEU A 29 -5.18 36.93 3.39
CA LEU A 29 -6.36 36.42 2.69
C LEU A 29 -7.68 36.63 3.45
N GLN A 30 -7.66 36.76 4.78
CA GLN A 30 -8.86 37.14 5.53
C GLN A 30 -9.31 38.58 5.20
N LEU A 31 -8.37 39.47 4.89
CA LEU A 31 -8.63 40.85 4.51
C LEU A 31 -8.89 40.99 3.00
N GLU A 32 -8.21 40.19 2.18
CA GLU A 32 -8.24 40.24 0.72
C GLU A 32 -8.45 38.84 0.12
N PRO A 33 -9.68 38.28 0.17
CA PRO A 33 -9.93 36.90 -0.21
C PRO A 33 -9.67 36.57 -1.68
N GLU A 34 -9.73 37.55 -2.57
CA GLU A 34 -9.50 37.39 -4.02
C GLU A 34 -8.06 37.74 -4.44
N ASN A 35 -7.13 37.91 -3.50
CA ASN A 35 -5.74 38.19 -3.83
C ASN A 35 -5.02 36.92 -4.30
N TYR A 36 -5.18 36.58 -5.57
CA TYR A 36 -4.65 35.35 -6.17
C TYR A 36 -3.11 35.27 -6.20
N ILE A 37 -2.41 36.40 -6.09
CA ILE A 37 -0.95 36.40 -5.89
C ILE A 37 -0.62 35.75 -4.55
N ILE A 38 -1.36 36.11 -3.50
CA ILE A 38 -1.19 35.53 -2.16
C ILE A 38 -1.67 34.07 -2.11
N HIS A 39 -2.74 33.70 -2.83
CA HIS A 39 -3.09 32.28 -2.98
C HIS A 39 -1.95 31.49 -3.65
N LEU A 40 -1.30 32.02 -4.69
CA LEU A 40 -0.17 31.36 -5.34
C LEU A 40 1.04 31.22 -4.39
N GLU A 41 1.38 32.29 -3.68
CA GLU A 41 2.47 32.31 -2.69
C GLU A 41 2.21 31.32 -1.55
N LEU A 42 0.98 31.26 -1.04
CA LEU A 42 0.55 30.26 -0.05
C LEU A 42 0.61 28.84 -0.59
N GLY A 43 0.16 28.60 -1.82
CA GLY A 43 0.26 27.28 -2.46
C GLY A 43 1.71 26.78 -2.52
N ASN A 44 2.63 27.65 -2.94
CA ASN A 44 4.06 27.34 -3.00
C ASN A 44 4.66 27.09 -1.61
N LEU A 45 4.36 27.95 -0.62
CA LEU A 45 4.87 27.77 0.75
C LEU A 45 4.32 26.51 1.41
N CYS A 46 3.02 26.22 1.24
CA CYS A 46 2.42 24.99 1.72
C CYS A 46 3.08 23.77 1.07
N THR A 47 3.36 23.81 -0.23
CA THR A 47 4.08 22.73 -0.94
C THR A 47 5.48 22.51 -0.33
N SER A 48 6.26 23.59 -0.14
CA SER A 48 7.59 23.53 0.48
C SER A 48 7.56 23.06 1.95
N ASN A 49 6.41 23.18 2.62
CA ASN A 49 6.19 22.72 3.99
C ASN A 49 5.44 21.38 4.06
N ASN A 50 5.34 20.62 2.96
CA ASN A 50 4.62 19.34 2.82
C ASN A 50 3.13 19.39 3.22
N GLN A 51 2.50 20.56 3.15
CA GLN A 51 1.07 20.77 3.36
C GLN A 51 0.34 20.67 2.02
N PHE A 52 0.39 19.49 1.39
CA PHE A 52 -0.05 19.31 0.01
C PHE A 52 -1.56 19.48 -0.20
N GLU A 53 -2.38 19.15 0.81
CA GLU A 53 -3.83 19.35 0.74
C GLU A 53 -4.20 20.83 0.69
N GLU A 54 -3.64 21.66 1.58
CA GLU A 54 -3.82 23.10 1.54
C GLU A 54 -3.25 23.71 0.26
N ALA A 55 -2.06 23.26 -0.18
CA ALA A 55 -1.44 23.71 -1.41
C ALA A 55 -2.36 23.48 -2.62
N ALA A 56 -2.90 22.26 -2.77
CA ALA A 56 -3.86 21.93 -3.82
C ALA A 56 -5.12 22.81 -3.73
N GLY A 57 -5.63 23.08 -2.52
CA GLY A 57 -6.75 24.00 -2.31
C GLY A 57 -6.47 25.41 -2.84
N TYR A 58 -5.29 25.97 -2.58
CA TYR A 58 -4.88 27.28 -3.10
C TYR A 58 -4.71 27.27 -4.61
N PHE A 59 -4.04 26.26 -5.19
CA PHE A 59 -3.85 26.18 -6.63
C PHE A 59 -5.17 25.98 -7.39
N ARG A 60 -6.13 25.22 -6.86
CA ARG A 60 -7.48 25.10 -7.45
C ARG A 60 -8.18 26.46 -7.57
N ARG A 61 -8.07 27.32 -6.55
CA ARG A 61 -8.64 28.68 -6.58
C ARG A 61 -7.94 29.54 -7.63
N CYS A 62 -6.62 29.49 -7.71
CA CYS A 62 -5.89 30.22 -8.74
C CYS A 62 -6.24 29.71 -10.16
N LEU A 63 -6.35 28.40 -10.34
CA LEU A 63 -6.70 27.80 -11.64
C LEU A 63 -8.14 28.11 -12.06
N TYR A 64 -9.06 28.29 -11.11
CA TYR A 64 -10.42 28.75 -11.41
C TYR A 64 -10.42 30.11 -12.13
N GLN A 65 -9.56 31.04 -11.69
CA GLN A 65 -9.41 32.36 -12.29
C GLN A 65 -8.52 32.34 -13.54
N PHE A 66 -7.44 31.55 -13.53
CA PHE A 66 -6.42 31.50 -14.57
C PHE A 66 -6.38 30.11 -15.23
N LYS A 67 -7.48 29.72 -15.88
CA LYS A 67 -7.75 28.34 -16.36
C LYS A 67 -6.67 27.72 -17.25
N ASP A 68 -6.00 28.54 -18.05
CA ASP A 68 -5.00 28.09 -19.02
C ASP A 68 -3.56 28.28 -18.53
N ASN A 69 -3.36 28.69 -17.26
CA ASN A 69 -2.02 28.87 -16.72
C ASN A 69 -1.37 27.51 -16.43
N LEU A 70 -0.36 27.18 -17.23
CA LEU A 70 0.35 25.90 -17.16
C LEU A 70 1.13 25.74 -15.84
N ASP A 71 1.72 26.80 -15.31
CA ASP A 71 2.52 26.72 -14.07
C ASP A 71 1.64 26.37 -12.86
N ILE A 72 0.47 27.02 -12.75
CA ILE A 72 -0.52 26.75 -11.68
C ILE A 72 -1.05 25.32 -11.81
N LYS A 73 -1.31 24.89 -13.04
CA LYS A 73 -1.77 23.53 -13.33
C LYS A 73 -0.71 22.48 -12.94
N ASN A 74 0.55 22.71 -13.29
CA ASN A 74 1.66 21.81 -12.95
C ASN A 74 1.88 21.77 -11.43
N ALA A 75 1.80 22.92 -10.75
CA ALA A 75 1.91 23.00 -9.29
C ALA A 75 0.76 22.28 -8.57
N LEU A 76 -0.47 22.38 -9.10
CA LEU A 76 -1.61 21.60 -8.63
C LEU A 76 -1.37 20.09 -8.81
N CYS A 77 -0.90 19.65 -9.99
CA CYS A 77 -0.61 18.24 -10.26
C CYS A 77 0.49 17.70 -9.34
N PHE A 78 1.54 18.48 -9.08
CA PHE A 78 2.58 18.11 -8.12
C PHE A 78 2.02 17.93 -6.71
N SER A 79 1.19 18.88 -6.24
CA SER A 79 0.58 18.81 -4.91
C SER A 79 -0.37 17.61 -4.79
N LEU A 80 -1.24 17.40 -5.78
CA LEU A 80 -2.17 16.28 -5.80
C LEU A 80 -1.45 14.93 -5.86
N SER A 81 -0.42 14.79 -6.69
CA SER A 81 0.33 13.53 -6.78
C SER A 81 1.12 13.24 -5.49
N SER A 82 1.68 14.27 -4.85
CA SER A 82 2.36 14.14 -3.55
C SER A 82 1.38 13.73 -2.45
N LEU A 83 0.24 14.41 -2.35
CA LEU A 83 -0.84 14.05 -1.42
C LEU A 83 -1.38 12.64 -1.68
N GLY A 84 -1.54 12.26 -2.95
CA GLY A 84 -1.98 10.92 -3.34
C GLY A 84 -0.99 9.84 -2.90
N ASN A 85 0.31 10.11 -2.98
CA ASN A 85 1.36 9.21 -2.48
C ASN A 85 1.34 9.11 -0.95
N GLU A 86 1.15 10.21 -0.22
CA GLU A 86 1.00 10.19 1.25
C GLU A 86 -0.20 9.36 1.67
N TYR A 87 -1.35 9.58 1.04
CA TYR A 87 -2.54 8.76 1.29
C TYR A 87 -2.35 7.29 0.92
N TYR A 88 -1.54 6.98 -0.09
CA TYR A 88 -1.21 5.59 -0.42
C TYR A 88 -0.36 4.94 0.69
N LEU A 89 0.67 5.65 1.19
CA LEU A 89 1.53 5.17 2.28
C LEU A 89 0.74 4.99 3.59
N ASP A 90 -0.19 5.89 3.86
CA ASP A 90 -1.12 5.84 5.00
C ASP A 90 -2.25 4.79 4.83
N SER A 91 -2.24 4.02 3.74
CA SER A 91 -3.31 3.06 3.39
C SER A 91 -4.72 3.67 3.21
N LYS A 92 -4.82 4.99 3.04
CA LYS A 92 -6.04 5.73 2.73
C LYS A 92 -6.32 5.69 1.23
N PHE A 93 -6.46 4.49 0.67
CA PHE A 93 -6.46 4.27 -0.78
C PHE A 93 -7.60 4.99 -1.52
N GLN A 94 -8.76 5.22 -0.90
CA GLN A 94 -9.86 5.97 -1.54
C GLN A 94 -9.51 7.45 -1.76
N LEU A 95 -8.81 8.06 -0.79
CA LEU A 95 -8.35 9.45 -0.92
C LEU A 95 -7.20 9.55 -1.93
N SER A 96 -6.30 8.56 -1.92
CA SER A 96 -5.23 8.43 -2.92
C SER A 96 -5.80 8.33 -4.34
N GLU A 97 -6.82 7.51 -4.56
CA GLU A 97 -7.48 7.34 -5.87
C GLU A 97 -8.05 8.68 -6.37
N ALA A 98 -8.75 9.41 -5.50
CA ALA A 98 -9.32 10.71 -5.85
C ALA A 98 -8.25 11.74 -6.27
N CYS A 99 -7.10 11.76 -5.59
CA CYS A 99 -5.99 12.66 -5.93
C CYS A 99 -5.43 12.37 -7.34
N PHE A 100 -5.19 11.09 -7.66
CA PHE A 100 -4.68 10.73 -8.99
C PHE A 100 -5.74 10.86 -10.10
N GLU A 101 -7.01 10.56 -9.81
CA GLU A 101 -8.12 10.81 -10.73
C GLU A 101 -8.23 12.29 -11.10
N GLU A 102 -8.02 13.20 -10.15
CA GLU A 102 -7.99 14.63 -10.45
C GLU A 102 -6.74 15.03 -11.25
N THR A 103 -5.57 14.48 -10.90
CA THR A 103 -4.31 14.81 -11.58
C THR A 103 -4.37 14.50 -13.08
N ILE A 104 -4.97 13.37 -13.47
CA ILE A 104 -5.11 12.99 -14.88
C ILE A 104 -6.10 13.86 -15.66
N LEU A 105 -6.99 14.62 -15.00
CA LEU A 105 -7.85 15.59 -15.68
C LEU A 105 -7.01 16.72 -16.30
N TYR A 106 -5.93 17.09 -15.59
CA TYR A 106 -5.03 18.14 -15.98
C TYR A 106 -3.90 17.59 -16.88
N GLU A 107 -3.20 16.54 -16.49
CA GLU A 107 -2.03 16.01 -17.20
C GLU A 107 -2.27 14.60 -17.75
N LYS A 108 -2.87 14.53 -18.94
CA LYS A 108 -3.30 13.26 -19.57
C LYS A 108 -2.19 12.41 -20.17
N TYR A 109 -0.98 12.94 -20.33
CA TYR A 109 0.14 12.28 -21.03
C TYR A 109 1.29 11.90 -20.10
N ASN A 110 1.10 11.99 -18.78
CA ASN A 110 2.08 11.55 -17.80
C ASN A 110 1.74 10.13 -17.34
N TRP A 111 2.57 9.16 -17.72
CA TRP A 111 2.35 7.74 -17.41
C TRP A 111 2.40 7.44 -15.91
N VAL A 112 3.15 8.22 -15.13
CA VAL A 112 3.33 8.03 -13.68
C VAL A 112 1.99 8.16 -12.95
N TYR A 113 1.11 9.08 -13.36
CA TYR A 113 -0.19 9.25 -12.72
C TYR A 113 -1.13 8.07 -12.98
N TYR A 114 -1.13 7.54 -14.21
CA TYR A 114 -1.90 6.32 -14.50
C TYR A 114 -1.36 5.11 -13.75
N TYR A 115 -0.03 5.00 -13.63
CA TYR A 115 0.60 3.94 -12.86
C TYR A 115 0.22 4.00 -11.38
N ASN A 116 0.32 5.19 -10.76
CA ASN A 116 -0.02 5.36 -9.35
C ASN A 116 -1.52 5.18 -9.09
N LEU A 117 -2.38 5.65 -9.99
CA LEU A 117 -3.82 5.37 -9.95
C LEU A 117 -4.10 3.86 -10.04
N ALA A 118 -3.41 3.15 -10.94
CA ALA A 118 -3.57 1.71 -11.10
C ALA A 118 -3.11 0.93 -9.86
N ASN A 119 -1.96 1.30 -9.27
CA ASN A 119 -1.47 0.72 -8.01
C ASN A 119 -2.49 0.92 -6.88
N THR A 120 -3.05 2.13 -6.77
CA THR A 120 -4.08 2.46 -5.78
C THR A 120 -5.36 1.67 -5.98
N GLN A 121 -5.81 1.53 -7.23
CA GLN A 121 -6.98 0.74 -7.58
C GLN A 121 -6.76 -0.76 -7.35
N ASP A 122 -5.55 -1.27 -7.53
CA ASP A 122 -5.19 -2.65 -7.17
C ASP A 122 -5.35 -2.89 -5.66
N LYS A 123 -4.89 -1.95 -4.82
CA LYS A 123 -5.09 -2.00 -3.36
C LYS A 123 -6.56 -1.94 -2.95
N LEU A 124 -7.39 -1.22 -3.70
CA LEU A 124 -8.85 -1.19 -3.54
C LEU A 124 -9.56 -2.41 -4.13
N ASN A 125 -8.82 -3.39 -4.65
CA ASN A 125 -9.35 -4.56 -5.35
C ASN A 125 -10.22 -4.22 -6.59
N LYS A 126 -10.02 -3.03 -7.18
CA LYS A 126 -10.67 -2.57 -8.42
C LYS A 126 -9.86 -3.03 -9.65
N ILE A 127 -9.63 -4.33 -9.74
CA ILE A 127 -8.63 -4.93 -10.64
C ILE A 127 -8.85 -4.55 -12.12
N SER A 128 -10.09 -4.53 -12.60
CA SER A 128 -10.37 -4.16 -14.00
C SER A 128 -9.96 -2.71 -14.32
N LYS A 129 -10.21 -1.77 -13.40
CA LYS A 129 -9.79 -0.37 -13.58
C LYS A 129 -8.28 -0.22 -13.51
N ALA A 130 -7.64 -0.94 -12.58
CA ALA A 130 -6.19 -0.96 -12.47
C ALA A 130 -5.54 -1.45 -13.77
N TYR A 131 -6.03 -2.55 -14.34
CA TYR A 131 -5.59 -3.07 -15.64
C TYR A 131 -5.72 -2.03 -16.76
N GLU A 132 -6.86 -1.35 -16.89
CA GLU A 132 -7.04 -0.30 -17.90
C GLU A 132 -6.02 0.84 -17.76
N ASN A 133 -5.70 1.24 -16.53
CA ASN A 133 -4.75 2.32 -16.25
C ASN A 133 -3.29 1.86 -16.44
N TYR A 134 -2.93 0.62 -16.09
CA TYR A 134 -1.62 0.05 -16.45
C TYR A 134 -1.44 0.01 -17.97
N GLN A 135 -2.45 -0.42 -18.72
CA GLN A 135 -2.43 -0.42 -20.19
C GLN A 135 -2.22 0.99 -20.77
N LYS A 136 -2.86 2.02 -20.19
CA LYS A 136 -2.62 3.42 -20.57
C LYS A 136 -1.18 3.85 -20.26
N ALA A 137 -0.68 3.53 -19.07
CA ALA A 137 0.68 3.87 -18.67
C ALA A 137 1.72 3.20 -19.58
N ILE A 138 1.56 1.91 -19.92
CA ILE A 138 2.43 1.17 -20.85
C ILE A 138 2.42 1.78 -22.25
N ARG A 139 1.27 2.26 -22.74
CA ARG A 139 1.20 2.96 -24.05
C ARG A 139 1.97 4.27 -24.06
N LEU A 140 2.05 4.96 -22.91
CA LEU A 140 2.78 6.22 -22.76
C LEU A 140 4.28 5.98 -22.48
N ASN A 141 4.62 4.92 -21.74
CA ASN A 141 5.98 4.49 -21.48
C ASN A 141 6.06 2.96 -21.44
N SER A 142 6.60 2.35 -22.50
CA SER A 142 6.76 0.89 -22.57
C SER A 142 8.10 0.39 -22.01
N ASN A 143 8.99 1.28 -21.59
CA ASN A 143 10.35 0.97 -21.14
C ASN A 143 10.52 1.03 -19.61
N ASP A 144 9.48 0.64 -18.87
CA ASP A 144 9.50 0.52 -17.42
C ASP A 144 9.08 -0.90 -17.02
N ALA A 145 9.95 -1.60 -16.29
CA ALA A 145 9.74 -3.00 -15.96
C ALA A 145 8.65 -3.20 -14.90
N ASP A 146 8.49 -2.26 -13.97
CA ASP A 146 7.49 -2.35 -12.90
C ASP A 146 6.07 -2.17 -13.47
N LEU A 147 5.90 -1.35 -14.50
CA LEU A 147 4.63 -1.25 -15.25
C LEU A 147 4.19 -2.61 -15.81
N TRP A 148 5.10 -3.31 -16.49
CA TRP A 148 4.81 -4.61 -17.08
C TRP A 148 4.56 -5.68 -16.02
N ASN A 149 5.34 -5.70 -14.94
CA ASN A 149 5.13 -6.62 -13.83
C ASN A 149 3.75 -6.41 -13.16
N ASN A 150 3.38 -5.15 -12.89
CA ASN A 150 2.10 -4.84 -12.25
C ASN A 150 0.91 -5.07 -13.19
N ASN A 151 1.06 -4.81 -14.49
CA ASN A 151 0.07 -5.22 -15.50
C ASN A 151 -0.12 -6.74 -15.51
N GLY A 152 0.96 -7.52 -15.46
CA GLY A 152 0.91 -8.98 -15.37
C GLY A 152 0.19 -9.48 -14.12
N ASN A 153 0.40 -8.80 -12.98
CA ASN A 153 -0.33 -9.09 -11.74
C ASN A 153 -1.83 -8.84 -11.89
N ALA A 154 -2.23 -7.73 -12.52
CA ALA A 154 -3.63 -7.42 -12.78
C ALA A 154 -4.25 -8.44 -13.77
N GLU A 155 -3.54 -8.78 -14.85
CA GLU A 155 -3.96 -9.80 -15.83
C GLU A 155 -4.18 -11.16 -15.17
N ARG A 156 -3.26 -11.60 -14.29
CA ARG A 156 -3.42 -12.83 -13.51
C ARG A 156 -4.68 -12.80 -12.65
N LYS A 157 -4.91 -11.71 -11.92
CA LYS A 157 -6.11 -11.55 -11.06
C LYS A 157 -7.41 -11.55 -11.89
N LEU A 158 -7.37 -11.11 -13.15
CA LEU A 158 -8.49 -11.16 -14.09
C LEU A 158 -8.63 -12.50 -14.83
N GLY A 159 -7.68 -13.43 -14.65
CA GLY A 159 -7.67 -14.72 -15.36
C GLY A 159 -7.07 -14.67 -16.77
N TYR A 160 -6.48 -13.56 -17.20
CA TYR A 160 -5.77 -13.44 -18.48
C TYR A 160 -4.35 -14.01 -18.40
N LEU A 161 -4.27 -15.32 -18.09
CA LEU A 161 -3.01 -15.98 -17.69
C LEU A 161 -1.91 -15.91 -18.76
N ASP A 162 -2.26 -16.13 -20.03
CA ASP A 162 -1.28 -16.03 -21.14
C ASP A 162 -0.71 -14.62 -21.31
N LYS A 163 -1.55 -13.59 -21.10
CA LYS A 163 -1.09 -12.19 -21.16
C LYS A 163 -0.17 -11.88 -20.00
N ALA A 164 -0.48 -12.38 -18.81
CA ALA A 164 0.36 -12.20 -17.63
C ALA A 164 1.79 -12.73 -17.87
N VAL A 165 1.92 -13.91 -18.50
CA VAL A 165 3.22 -14.48 -18.89
C VAL A 165 3.99 -13.51 -19.80
N ILE A 166 3.35 -12.99 -20.84
CA ILE A 166 3.97 -12.03 -21.78
C ILE A 166 4.39 -10.75 -21.04
N SER A 167 3.54 -10.24 -20.16
CA SER A 167 3.83 -9.07 -19.34
C SER A 167 5.06 -9.27 -18.45
N TYR A 168 5.15 -10.38 -17.71
CA TYR A 168 6.34 -10.65 -16.90
C TYR A 168 7.60 -10.86 -17.75
N GLN A 169 7.49 -11.49 -18.92
CA GLN A 169 8.61 -11.62 -19.86
C GLN A 169 9.11 -10.26 -20.37
N ASN A 170 8.21 -9.32 -20.68
CA ASN A 170 8.58 -7.96 -21.05
C ASN A 170 9.27 -7.23 -19.90
N ALA A 171 8.76 -7.37 -18.67
CA ALA A 171 9.40 -6.80 -17.48
C ALA A 171 10.85 -7.31 -17.33
N LEU A 172 11.06 -8.62 -17.45
CA LEU A 172 12.39 -9.24 -17.36
C LEU A 172 13.31 -8.93 -18.54
N LYS A 173 12.75 -8.64 -19.72
CA LYS A 173 13.52 -8.17 -20.89
C LYS A 173 14.07 -6.76 -20.66
N ILE A 174 13.29 -5.89 -20.04
CA ILE A 174 13.69 -4.51 -19.71
C ILE A 174 14.68 -4.53 -18.53
N LYS A 175 14.35 -5.30 -17.49
CA LYS A 175 15.14 -5.39 -16.26
C LYS A 175 15.34 -6.87 -15.84
N PRO A 176 16.43 -7.51 -16.27
CA PRO A 176 16.69 -8.94 -15.99
C PRO A 176 16.88 -9.29 -14.51
N ASP A 177 17.24 -8.32 -13.69
CA ASP A 177 17.41 -8.39 -12.22
C ASP A 177 16.13 -8.01 -11.46
N LEU A 178 14.98 -7.88 -12.15
CA LEU A 178 13.68 -7.74 -11.50
C LEU A 178 13.20 -9.10 -10.95
N PHE A 179 13.85 -9.56 -9.88
CA PHE A 179 13.72 -10.93 -9.40
C PHE A 179 12.30 -11.34 -8.98
N HIS A 180 11.50 -10.42 -8.44
CA HIS A 180 10.10 -10.71 -8.13
C HIS A 180 9.27 -10.97 -9.40
N ALA A 181 9.57 -10.33 -10.54
CA ALA A 181 8.90 -10.64 -11.81
C ALA A 181 9.26 -12.05 -12.32
N LEU A 182 10.49 -12.52 -12.05
CA LEU A 182 10.89 -13.91 -12.31
C LEU A 182 10.09 -14.89 -11.45
N ALA A 183 9.88 -14.58 -10.17
CA ALA A 183 9.03 -15.37 -9.29
C ALA A 183 7.58 -15.39 -9.77
N HIS A 184 7.03 -14.24 -10.16
CA HIS A 184 5.66 -14.14 -10.69
C HIS A 184 5.50 -14.94 -12.00
N LEU A 185 6.44 -14.83 -12.93
CA LEU A 185 6.44 -15.62 -14.17
C LEU A 185 6.47 -17.12 -13.89
N THR A 186 7.34 -17.56 -12.99
CA THR A 186 7.51 -18.97 -12.65
C THR A 186 6.23 -19.51 -12.00
N HIS A 187 5.68 -18.78 -11.03
CA HIS A 187 4.42 -19.14 -10.40
C HIS A 187 3.25 -19.17 -11.40
N GLN A 188 3.20 -18.22 -12.33
CA GLN A 188 2.18 -18.19 -13.38
C GLN A 188 2.28 -19.42 -14.30
N LYS A 189 3.51 -19.84 -14.65
CA LYS A 189 3.75 -21.08 -15.40
C LYS A 189 3.27 -22.31 -14.63
N GLN A 190 3.55 -22.41 -13.34
CA GLN A 190 3.04 -23.49 -12.48
C GLN A 190 1.51 -23.55 -12.49
N HIS A 191 0.84 -22.40 -12.34
CA HIS A 191 -0.62 -22.30 -12.37
C HIS A 191 -1.24 -22.75 -13.69
N MET A 192 -0.53 -22.57 -14.80
CA MET A 192 -0.98 -22.97 -16.14
C MET A 192 -0.56 -24.40 -16.50
N CYS A 193 0.12 -25.11 -15.58
CA CYS A 193 0.78 -26.38 -15.89
C CYS A 193 1.73 -26.28 -17.09
N ASN A 194 2.31 -25.10 -17.33
CA ASN A 194 3.33 -24.91 -18.35
C ASN A 194 4.69 -25.26 -17.74
N TRP A 195 5.11 -26.50 -17.96
CA TRP A 195 6.35 -27.06 -17.41
C TRP A 195 7.56 -26.86 -18.33
N ASP A 196 7.41 -26.15 -19.45
CA ASP A 196 8.47 -25.98 -20.43
C ASP A 196 9.66 -25.23 -19.82
N HIS A 197 10.77 -25.96 -19.67
CA HIS A 197 12.04 -25.50 -19.11
C HIS A 197 11.91 -24.87 -17.71
N ILE A 198 10.84 -25.19 -16.96
CA ILE A 198 10.56 -24.52 -15.68
C ILE A 198 11.66 -24.77 -14.63
N ASP A 199 12.33 -25.92 -14.70
CA ASP A 199 13.40 -26.29 -13.76
C ASP A 199 14.55 -25.28 -13.76
N GLN A 200 14.82 -24.66 -14.91
CA GLN A 200 15.82 -23.60 -15.03
C GLN A 200 15.41 -22.35 -14.23
N TYR A 201 14.11 -22.03 -14.21
CA TYR A 201 13.58 -20.94 -13.41
C TYR A 201 13.65 -21.27 -11.92
N PHE A 202 13.30 -22.49 -11.53
CA PHE A 202 13.42 -22.96 -10.16
C PHE A 202 14.85 -22.88 -9.63
N GLN A 203 15.83 -23.39 -10.40
CA GLN A 203 17.24 -23.31 -10.07
C GLN A 203 17.71 -21.86 -9.92
N LYS A 204 17.32 -21.00 -10.88
CA LYS A 204 17.67 -19.57 -10.85
C LYS A 204 17.10 -18.87 -9.62
N ILE A 205 15.84 -19.11 -9.25
CA ILE A 205 15.24 -18.50 -8.06
C ILE A 205 15.94 -18.99 -6.79
N CYS A 206 16.29 -20.27 -6.68
CA CYS A 206 17.05 -20.77 -5.53
C CYS A 206 18.44 -20.10 -5.41
N SER A 207 19.17 -19.94 -6.52
CA SER A 207 20.46 -19.21 -6.53
C SER A 207 20.26 -17.75 -6.12
N ILE A 208 19.25 -17.06 -6.66
CA ILE A 208 18.93 -15.68 -6.27
C ILE A 208 18.66 -15.55 -4.77
N VAL A 209 17.86 -16.44 -4.19
CA VAL A 209 17.56 -16.43 -2.75
C VAL A 209 18.83 -16.59 -1.92
N ASN A 210 19.77 -17.43 -2.36
CA ASN A 210 21.03 -17.67 -1.64
C ASN A 210 22.04 -16.52 -1.80
N GLU A 211 22.05 -15.85 -2.95
CA GLU A 211 23.08 -14.86 -3.30
C GLU A 211 22.66 -13.41 -3.08
N ASN A 212 21.34 -13.12 -3.12
CA ASN A 212 20.81 -11.75 -3.12
C ASN A 212 19.75 -11.55 -2.03
N PRO A 213 20.13 -11.10 -0.83
CA PRO A 213 19.20 -10.82 0.27
C PRO A 213 18.12 -9.78 -0.08
N GLU A 214 18.43 -8.83 -0.95
CA GLU A 214 17.51 -7.75 -1.36
C GLU A 214 16.61 -8.15 -2.54
N ALA A 215 16.53 -9.44 -2.91
CA ALA A 215 15.79 -9.88 -4.10
C ALA A 215 14.26 -9.81 -3.99
N LEU A 216 13.73 -9.57 -2.79
CA LEU A 216 12.28 -9.44 -2.51
C LEU A 216 11.44 -10.62 -3.05
N ILE A 217 11.99 -11.83 -2.99
CA ILE A 217 11.24 -13.06 -3.32
C ILE A 217 10.27 -13.39 -2.18
N SER A 218 8.98 -13.52 -2.50
CA SER A 218 7.95 -13.86 -1.52
C SER A 218 8.13 -15.29 -0.97
N PRO A 219 8.21 -15.48 0.36
CA PRO A 219 8.34 -16.81 0.96
C PRO A 219 7.19 -17.77 0.60
N PHE A 220 5.96 -17.24 0.51
CA PHE A 220 4.80 -18.05 0.14
C PHE A 220 4.88 -18.55 -1.31
N GLY A 221 5.35 -17.71 -2.25
CA GLY A 221 5.59 -18.17 -3.62
C GLY A 221 6.75 -19.14 -3.71
N PHE A 222 7.79 -18.93 -2.90
CA PHE A 222 9.00 -19.74 -2.91
C PHE A 222 8.79 -21.16 -2.39
N ILE A 223 7.85 -21.39 -1.46
CA ILE A 223 7.54 -22.74 -0.97
C ILE A 223 7.06 -23.68 -2.09
N ALA A 224 6.50 -23.13 -3.16
CA ALA A 224 6.06 -23.89 -4.33
C ALA A 224 7.21 -24.32 -5.25
N ASN A 225 8.45 -23.87 -4.99
CA ASN A 225 9.63 -24.29 -5.74
C ASN A 225 10.09 -25.68 -5.26
N PRO A 226 9.96 -26.74 -6.09
CA PRO A 226 10.27 -28.11 -5.69
C PRO A 226 11.76 -28.36 -5.46
N LEU A 227 12.63 -27.44 -5.87
CA LEU A 227 14.08 -27.52 -5.67
C LEU A 227 14.55 -26.79 -4.41
N SER A 228 13.64 -26.12 -3.69
CA SER A 228 13.98 -25.42 -2.44
C SER A 228 14.17 -26.41 -1.29
N SER A 229 15.25 -26.27 -0.55
CA SER A 229 15.45 -26.96 0.73
C SER A 229 14.80 -26.18 1.89
N PRO A 230 14.58 -26.81 3.05
CA PRO A 230 14.13 -26.08 4.25
C PRO A 230 15.06 -24.92 4.64
N GLN A 231 16.36 -25.04 4.37
CA GLN A 231 17.33 -23.98 4.64
C GLN A 231 17.14 -22.80 3.67
N ASP A 232 16.89 -23.06 2.39
CA ASP A 232 16.58 -22.02 1.40
C ASP A 232 15.30 -21.26 1.78
N GLN A 233 14.27 -22.00 2.23
CA GLN A 233 12.99 -21.42 2.65
C GLN A 233 13.17 -20.52 3.88
N LEU A 234 13.99 -20.94 4.86
CA LEU A 234 14.35 -20.12 6.01
C LEU A 234 15.11 -18.85 5.59
N LEU A 235 16.08 -18.95 4.68
CA LEU A 235 16.80 -17.80 4.14
C LEU A 235 15.84 -16.83 3.44
N CYS A 236 14.97 -17.33 2.56
CA CYS A 236 13.97 -16.51 1.87
C CYS A 236 13.06 -15.76 2.86
N ALA A 237 12.59 -16.44 3.92
CA ALA A 237 11.77 -15.82 4.96
C ALA A 237 12.52 -14.73 5.73
N ASN A 238 13.77 -14.99 6.11
CA ASN A 238 14.60 -14.00 6.82
C ASN A 238 14.89 -12.78 5.95
N HIS A 239 15.24 -12.98 4.68
CA HIS A 239 15.43 -11.90 3.71
C HIS A 239 14.16 -11.05 3.59
N TRP A 240 13.00 -11.68 3.42
CA TRP A 240 11.72 -10.97 3.35
C TRP A 240 11.49 -10.09 4.58
N VAL A 241 11.69 -10.62 5.78
CA VAL A 241 11.49 -9.88 7.03
C VAL A 241 12.47 -8.72 7.17
N GLN A 242 13.75 -8.93 6.89
CA GLN A 242 14.77 -7.88 6.96
C GLN A 242 14.52 -6.73 6.00
N ASN A 243 13.97 -7.03 4.82
CA ASN A 243 13.68 -6.03 3.80
C ASN A 243 12.42 -5.20 4.11
N HIS A 244 11.37 -5.83 4.65
CA HIS A 244 10.07 -5.18 4.85
C HIS A 244 9.87 -4.63 6.27
N PHE A 245 10.51 -5.21 7.29
CA PHE A 245 10.23 -4.92 8.70
C PHE A 245 11.50 -4.51 9.47
N LYS A 246 12.14 -3.43 9.02
CA LYS A 246 13.41 -2.92 9.62
C LYS A 246 13.26 -2.38 11.05
N LYS A 247 12.06 -1.99 11.45
CA LYS A 247 11.76 -1.49 12.80
C LYS A 247 10.61 -2.31 13.38
N LEU A 248 10.84 -2.94 14.51
CA LEU A 248 9.78 -3.55 15.31
C LEU A 248 9.27 -2.50 16.28
N PRO A 249 8.01 -2.07 16.18
CA PRO A 249 7.51 -0.90 16.91
C PRO A 249 7.29 -1.16 18.41
N ILE A 250 7.31 -2.42 18.86
CA ILE A 250 6.82 -2.78 20.20
C ILE A 250 7.91 -3.49 21.00
N SER A 251 8.14 -2.97 22.21
CA SER A 251 8.94 -3.61 23.25
C SER A 251 8.09 -4.67 23.95
N LYS A 252 8.68 -5.83 24.25
CA LYS A 252 8.00 -6.89 24.98
C LYS A 252 7.89 -6.50 26.46
N ASP A 253 6.68 -6.22 26.93
CA ASP A 253 6.42 -6.05 28.36
C ASP A 253 6.67 -7.34 29.14
N GLU A 254 6.97 -7.20 30.43
CA GLU A 254 7.05 -8.33 31.34
C GLU A 254 5.69 -9.05 31.42
N ARG A 255 5.72 -10.38 31.33
CA ARG A 255 4.50 -11.19 31.38
C ARG A 255 3.91 -11.13 32.79
N GLU A 256 2.73 -10.52 32.92
CA GLU A 256 1.92 -10.61 34.12
C GLU A 256 1.38 -12.03 34.31
N LYS A 257 1.38 -12.52 35.56
CA LYS A 257 0.74 -13.80 35.88
C LYS A 257 -0.78 -13.60 35.92
N LYS A 258 -1.50 -14.33 35.07
CA LYS A 258 -2.97 -14.29 34.94
C LYS A 258 -3.60 -15.62 35.35
N ASP A 259 -4.85 -15.57 35.78
CA ASP A 259 -5.64 -16.77 36.12
C ASP A 259 -5.97 -17.61 34.87
N LYS A 260 -6.18 -16.95 33.72
CA LYS A 260 -6.36 -17.56 32.40
C LYS A 260 -5.35 -16.99 31.41
N ILE A 261 -4.92 -17.83 30.46
CA ILE A 261 -4.05 -17.43 29.36
C ILE A 261 -4.90 -16.90 28.22
N ARG A 262 -4.57 -15.70 27.72
CA ARG A 262 -5.23 -15.09 26.56
C ARG A 262 -4.55 -15.51 25.27
N ILE A 263 -5.29 -16.16 24.39
CA ILE A 263 -4.81 -16.60 23.07
C ILE A 263 -5.53 -15.78 22.01
N GLY A 264 -4.77 -15.03 21.22
CA GLY A 264 -5.27 -14.29 20.06
C GLY A 264 -4.99 -15.03 18.77
N TYR A 265 -6.00 -15.24 17.94
CA TYR A 265 -5.84 -15.73 16.58
C TYR A 265 -6.04 -14.56 15.62
N LEU A 266 -5.07 -14.27 14.76
CA LEU A 266 -5.16 -13.24 13.74
C LEU A 266 -5.27 -13.87 12.35
N SER A 267 -6.30 -13.49 11.59
CA SER A 267 -6.41 -13.97 10.21
C SER A 267 -7.23 -13.09 9.29
N SER A 268 -6.86 -13.09 8.01
CA SER A 268 -7.68 -12.60 6.90
C SER A 268 -8.71 -13.61 6.40
N ASP A 269 -8.81 -14.79 7.01
CA ASP A 269 -9.57 -15.93 6.48
C ASP A 269 -10.56 -16.60 7.46
N PHE A 270 -11.09 -15.84 8.42
CA PHE A 270 -12.28 -16.23 9.19
C PHE A 270 -13.56 -16.16 8.34
N LYS A 271 -13.60 -16.99 7.31
CA LYS A 271 -14.66 -17.09 6.28
C LYS A 271 -14.66 -18.50 5.68
N LEU A 272 -15.45 -18.72 4.63
CA LEU A 272 -15.38 -19.96 3.85
C LEU A 272 -14.02 -20.04 3.12
N HIS A 273 -13.04 -20.65 3.78
CA HIS A 273 -11.64 -20.75 3.36
C HIS A 273 -11.03 -22.04 3.96
N PRO A 274 -9.98 -22.64 3.38
CA PRO A 274 -9.31 -23.80 3.97
C PRO A 274 -9.00 -23.66 5.47
N LEU A 275 -8.60 -22.46 5.91
CA LEU A 275 -8.35 -22.17 7.32
C LEU A 275 -9.53 -22.56 8.22
N TYR A 276 -10.76 -22.17 7.87
CA TYR A 276 -11.96 -22.44 8.67
C TYR A 276 -12.12 -23.92 8.99
N PHE A 277 -11.93 -24.79 7.99
CA PHE A 277 -12.06 -26.24 8.17
C PHE A 277 -10.98 -26.82 9.08
N LEU A 278 -9.80 -26.19 9.11
CA LEU A 278 -8.66 -26.65 9.89
C LEU A 278 -8.72 -26.20 11.35
N ILE A 279 -9.21 -24.98 11.63
CA ILE A 279 -9.07 -24.38 12.97
C ILE A 279 -10.37 -24.29 13.77
N ARG A 280 -11.56 -24.40 13.15
CA ARG A 280 -12.84 -24.19 13.87
C ARG A 280 -12.95 -25.04 15.13
N ASP A 281 -12.53 -26.31 15.05
CA ASP A 281 -12.68 -27.25 16.15
C ASP A 281 -11.61 -26.98 17.22
N VAL A 282 -10.43 -26.48 16.85
CA VAL A 282 -9.42 -26.00 17.80
C VAL A 282 -9.98 -24.84 18.64
N ILE A 283 -10.57 -23.84 17.98
CA ILE A 283 -11.17 -22.68 18.67
C ILE A 283 -12.32 -23.13 19.58
N LYS A 284 -13.19 -24.02 19.08
CA LYS A 284 -14.34 -24.56 19.81
C LYS A 284 -13.95 -25.31 21.08
N TYR A 285 -12.90 -26.14 21.02
CA TYR A 285 -12.55 -27.07 22.11
C TYR A 285 -11.47 -26.54 23.06
N HIS A 286 -10.99 -25.30 22.89
CA HIS A 286 -10.17 -24.64 23.91
C HIS A 286 -10.85 -24.64 25.28
N SER A 287 -10.10 -25.02 26.31
CA SER A 287 -10.60 -25.15 27.69
C SER A 287 -10.88 -23.76 28.29
N ARG A 288 -12.13 -23.32 28.33
CA ARG A 288 -12.51 -21.95 28.78
C ARG A 288 -12.32 -21.69 30.27
N ASP A 289 -12.01 -22.72 31.06
CA ASP A 289 -11.52 -22.61 32.44
C ASP A 289 -10.07 -22.11 32.51
N LYS A 290 -9.26 -22.39 31.48
CA LYS A 290 -7.83 -22.03 31.42
C LYS A 290 -7.49 -20.94 30.41
N TYR A 291 -8.33 -20.77 29.38
CA TYR A 291 -8.04 -19.90 28.25
C TYR A 291 -9.19 -18.93 27.96
N GLU A 292 -8.82 -17.72 27.52
CA GLU A 292 -9.72 -16.75 26.87
C GLU A 292 -9.29 -16.61 25.41
N ILE A 293 -10.23 -16.79 24.47
CA ILE A 293 -9.92 -16.92 23.05
C ILE A 293 -10.41 -15.70 22.27
N TYR A 294 -9.45 -14.97 21.70
CA TYR A 294 -9.65 -13.75 20.92
C TYR A 294 -9.49 -14.03 19.43
N GLY A 295 -10.36 -13.44 18.61
CA GLY A 295 -10.27 -13.46 17.15
C GLY A 295 -10.07 -12.06 16.60
N TYR A 296 -8.91 -11.81 15.97
CA TYR A 296 -8.58 -10.58 15.25
C TYR A 296 -8.83 -10.80 13.75
N ASP A 297 -9.94 -10.28 13.27
CA ASP A 297 -10.53 -10.60 11.98
C ASP A 297 -10.23 -9.52 10.94
N ALA A 298 -9.36 -9.87 9.99
CA ALA A 298 -9.05 -9.06 8.81
C ALA A 298 -9.74 -9.59 7.54
N SER A 299 -10.77 -10.43 7.68
CA SER A 299 -11.49 -10.99 6.52
C SER A 299 -12.47 -10.00 5.88
N PRO A 300 -12.69 -10.10 4.56
CA PRO A 300 -13.81 -9.42 3.90
C PRO A 300 -15.15 -9.71 4.58
N LYS A 301 -16.03 -8.69 4.59
CA LYS A 301 -17.37 -8.79 5.18
C LYS A 301 -18.30 -9.58 4.26
N GLU A 302 -18.30 -10.88 4.43
CA GLU A 302 -19.15 -11.82 3.69
C GLU A 302 -20.29 -12.36 4.56
N SER A 303 -21.40 -12.73 3.94
CA SER A 303 -22.59 -13.27 4.65
C SER A 303 -22.67 -14.80 4.58
N THR A 304 -21.54 -15.49 4.74
CA THR A 304 -21.46 -16.96 4.72
C THR A 304 -21.81 -17.58 6.08
N GLN A 305 -22.22 -18.85 6.09
CA GLN A 305 -22.56 -19.56 7.34
C GLN A 305 -21.30 -19.86 8.16
N GLU A 306 -20.20 -20.19 7.48
CA GLU A 306 -18.89 -20.52 8.04
C GLU A 306 -18.32 -19.32 8.80
N ARG A 307 -18.43 -18.12 8.21
CA ARG A 307 -18.02 -16.87 8.87
C ARG A 307 -18.81 -16.63 10.15
N LYS A 308 -20.14 -16.75 10.08
CA LYS A 308 -21.00 -16.58 11.27
C LYS A 308 -20.64 -17.59 12.35
N LEU A 309 -20.36 -18.84 11.98
CA LEU A 309 -20.01 -19.88 12.93
C LEU A 309 -18.64 -19.65 13.55
N ILE A 310 -17.59 -19.40 12.77
CA ILE A 310 -16.25 -19.24 13.36
C ILE A 310 -16.15 -18.01 14.25
N ILE A 311 -16.81 -16.91 13.87
CA ILE A 311 -16.86 -15.71 14.71
C ILE A 311 -17.55 -16.01 16.04
N SER A 312 -18.63 -16.80 16.06
CA SER A 312 -19.34 -17.14 17.29
C SER A 312 -18.60 -18.09 18.22
N LEU A 313 -17.47 -18.68 17.78
CA LEU A 313 -16.63 -19.55 18.62
C LEU A 313 -15.61 -18.77 19.45
N PHE A 314 -15.31 -17.52 19.10
CA PHE A 314 -14.43 -16.66 19.88
C PHE A 314 -15.16 -16.10 21.10
N ASP A 315 -14.45 -15.98 22.23
CA ASP A 315 -14.98 -15.28 23.41
C ASP A 315 -15.02 -13.76 23.14
N TYR A 316 -14.03 -13.27 22.38
CA TYR A 316 -13.92 -11.89 21.95
C TYR A 316 -13.57 -11.82 20.47
N HIS A 317 -14.35 -11.06 19.70
CA HIS A 317 -14.11 -10.80 18.29
C HIS A 317 -13.75 -9.32 18.07
N ARG A 318 -12.68 -9.08 17.32
CA ARG A 318 -12.16 -7.76 16.95
C ARG A 318 -12.12 -7.65 15.43
N ASP A 319 -12.96 -6.80 14.85
CA ASP A 319 -12.90 -6.47 13.42
C ASP A 319 -11.76 -5.48 13.17
N ILE A 320 -10.72 -5.92 12.47
CA ILE A 320 -9.53 -5.12 12.15
C ILE A 320 -9.36 -4.89 10.64
N LEU A 321 -10.34 -5.25 9.81
CA LEU A 321 -10.24 -5.16 8.35
C LEU A 321 -9.92 -3.74 7.85
N SER A 322 -10.49 -2.73 8.48
CA SER A 322 -10.33 -1.31 8.10
C SER A 322 -9.36 -0.55 9.00
N VAL A 323 -8.59 -1.27 9.81
CA VAL A 323 -7.66 -0.71 10.78
C VAL A 323 -6.25 -0.92 10.24
N ASP A 324 -5.38 0.09 10.37
CA ASP A 324 -3.97 -0.03 10.01
C ASP A 324 -3.20 -0.92 11.00
N ASP A 325 -2.00 -1.37 10.61
CA ASP A 325 -1.20 -2.31 11.40
C ASP A 325 -0.86 -1.75 12.80
N GLU A 326 -0.62 -0.44 12.93
CA GLU A 326 -0.28 0.19 14.21
C GLU A 326 -1.46 0.13 15.20
N LYS A 327 -2.65 0.51 14.75
CA LYS A 327 -3.85 0.44 15.59
C LYS A 327 -4.27 -1.00 15.88
N ALA A 328 -4.10 -1.91 14.91
CA ALA A 328 -4.34 -3.33 15.14
C ALA A 328 -3.41 -3.89 16.22
N ALA A 329 -2.11 -3.54 16.17
CA ALA A 329 -1.14 -3.94 17.18
C ALA A 329 -1.45 -3.33 18.56
N ALA A 330 -1.82 -2.05 18.62
CA ALA A 330 -2.22 -1.39 19.86
C ALA A 330 -3.47 -2.04 20.50
N LEU A 331 -4.43 -2.49 19.68
CA LEU A 331 -5.61 -3.21 20.16
C LEU A 331 -5.23 -4.57 20.77
N ILE A 332 -4.32 -5.31 20.12
CA ILE A 332 -3.80 -6.59 20.62
C ILE A 332 -3.05 -6.40 21.94
N GLU A 333 -2.26 -5.33 22.05
CA GLU A 333 -1.54 -4.96 23.28
C GLU A 333 -2.51 -4.58 24.41
N GLN A 334 -3.54 -3.79 24.11
CA GLN A 334 -4.60 -3.42 25.06
C GLN A 334 -5.36 -4.65 25.59
N ASP A 335 -5.60 -5.65 24.74
CA ASP A 335 -6.22 -6.91 25.13
C ASP A 335 -5.29 -7.78 26.01
N LYS A 336 -4.01 -7.40 26.13
CA LYS A 336 -2.95 -8.12 26.86
C LYS A 336 -2.88 -9.59 26.43
N ILE A 337 -2.78 -9.84 25.13
CA ILE A 337 -2.67 -11.20 24.59
C ILE A 337 -1.34 -11.84 25.04
N ASP A 338 -1.40 -13.07 25.56
CA ASP A 338 -0.22 -13.80 26.03
C ASP A 338 0.45 -14.60 24.91
N ILE A 339 -0.37 -15.15 24.01
CA ILE A 339 0.04 -15.93 22.84
C ILE A 339 -0.75 -15.42 21.64
N LEU A 340 -0.07 -14.79 20.69
CA LEU A 340 -0.64 -14.41 19.39
C LEU A 340 -0.27 -15.48 18.35
N ILE A 341 -1.27 -15.98 17.64
CA ILE A 341 -1.16 -17.00 16.60
C ILE A 341 -1.57 -16.40 15.26
#